data_AF-A0A2G6C4N5-F1
#
_entry.id   AF-A0A2G6C4N5-F1
#
_cell.length_a   1.000
_cell.length_b   1.000
_cell.length_c   1.000
_cell.angle_alpha   90.00
_cell.angle_beta   90.00
_cell.angle_gamma   90.00
#
_symmetry.space_group_name_H-M   'P 1'
#
loop_
_entity.id
_entity.type
_entity.pdbx_description
1 polymer ?
#
loop_
_entity_poly.entity_id
_entity_poly.type
_entity_poly.pdbx_seq_one_letter_code
_entity_poly.pdbx_strand_id
1 'polypeptide(L)'
;MGISLILGVVVVALAVVIVILLQRKPDNQSSLLIKEDLRALSQDIDRLKDTMQSQVSERLDKGQASMLSALQKQSTDSNRVITEITRNLAELKESNKRVVGVADELRTIQNVLQNPKQRGVLGEYYLNQVLENVLPPERFKLQHKIGRGDDGRDLVCDAVIILDKGKMLPVDSKFSLENYNRLIESNNKAERETLVKQFKADLKQRIDETAKYIRPGDGTMDFAFMFIPSEAIYYDLLINKVGSASTSSRDLIEYAFRDKKVIIVSPTSFLAYLQTVLQGLRSLQIEEQAKEIQLRVGQLGEHLKKYDSFMQKLGNSLGTTVGHFNNAHKELKKVDKDVVRVTGTSPGIEPLMLDRPQDRED
;
A
#
# COMPACT_ATOMS: atom_id res chain seq x y z
N MET A 1 -107.28 -35.97 -56.23
CA MET A 1 -106.70 -36.84 -55.17
C MET A 1 -105.25 -37.28 -55.42
N GLY A 2 -104.63 -37.06 -56.60
CA GLY A 2 -103.26 -37.53 -56.86
C GLY A 2 -102.13 -36.70 -56.21
N ILE A 3 -102.31 -35.39 -56.02
CA ILE A 3 -101.25 -34.49 -55.54
C ILE A 3 -100.94 -34.70 -54.04
N SER A 4 -101.96 -34.97 -53.23
CA SER A 4 -101.81 -35.20 -51.78
C SER A 4 -101.02 -36.47 -51.47
N LEU A 5 -101.11 -37.48 -52.34
CA LEU A 5 -100.40 -38.76 -52.19
C LEU A 5 -98.90 -38.61 -52.52
N ILE A 6 -98.56 -37.80 -53.53
CA ILE A 6 -97.17 -37.49 -53.88
C ILE A 6 -96.50 -36.67 -52.77
N LEU A 7 -97.21 -35.69 -52.19
CA LEU A 7 -96.67 -34.88 -51.10
C LEU A 7 -96.36 -35.73 -49.85
N GLY A 8 -97.22 -36.71 -49.54
CA GLY A 8 -97.01 -37.64 -48.44
C GLY A 8 -95.74 -38.48 -48.61
N VAL A 9 -95.47 -38.99 -49.82
CA VAL A 9 -94.28 -39.80 -50.10
C VAL A 9 -92.99 -38.97 -49.99
N VAL A 10 -93.00 -37.71 -50.46
CA VAL A 10 -91.84 -36.82 -50.36
C VAL A 10 -91.51 -36.47 -48.91
N VAL A 11 -92.52 -36.23 -48.07
CA VAL A 11 -92.32 -35.95 -46.64
C VAL A 11 -91.74 -37.17 -45.91
N VAL A 12 -92.21 -38.37 -46.23
CA VAL A 12 -91.66 -39.60 -45.66
C VAL A 12 -90.22 -39.85 -46.12
N ALA A 13 -89.90 -39.61 -47.40
CA ALA A 13 -88.53 -39.74 -47.90
C ALA A 13 -87.57 -38.75 -47.23
N LEU A 14 -87.99 -37.49 -47.04
CA LEU A 14 -87.23 -36.48 -46.29
C LEU A 14 -87.03 -36.87 -44.83
N ALA A 15 -88.07 -37.40 -44.17
CA ALA A 15 -87.97 -37.88 -42.79
C ALA A 15 -86.96 -39.05 -42.67
N VAL A 16 -86.96 -39.99 -43.63
CA VAL A 16 -86.00 -41.09 -43.66
C VAL A 16 -84.57 -40.59 -43.87
N VAL A 17 -84.36 -39.62 -44.77
CA VAL A 17 -83.03 -39.01 -44.98
C VAL A 17 -82.55 -38.27 -43.73
N ILE A 18 -83.44 -37.55 -43.04
CA ILE A 18 -83.12 -36.87 -41.77
C ILE A 18 -82.75 -37.87 -40.68
N VAL A 19 -83.47 -39.00 -40.58
CA VAL A 19 -83.15 -40.06 -39.61
C VAL A 19 -81.82 -40.73 -39.94
N ILE A 20 -81.51 -40.98 -41.22
CA ILE A 20 -80.20 -41.52 -41.64
C ILE A 20 -79.06 -40.55 -41.34
N LEU A 21 -79.28 -39.24 -41.52
CA LEU A 21 -78.30 -38.21 -41.17
C LEU A 21 -78.11 -38.07 -39.64
N LEU A 22 -79.16 -38.25 -38.84
CA LEU A 22 -79.08 -38.22 -37.37
C LEU A 22 -78.49 -39.51 -36.77
N GLN A 23 -78.55 -40.64 -37.49
CA GLN A 23 -77.91 -41.89 -37.07
C GLN A 23 -76.43 -41.99 -37.48
N ARG A 24 -75.92 -41.07 -38.31
CA ARG A 24 -74.47 -40.92 -38.52
C ARG A 24 -73.85 -40.26 -37.29
N LYS A 25 -73.39 -41.09 -36.34
CA LYS A 25 -72.57 -40.66 -35.20
C LYS A 25 -71.39 -39.78 -35.67
N PRO A 26 -71.08 -38.67 -34.98
CA PRO A 26 -69.81 -37.99 -35.17
C PRO A 26 -68.67 -38.89 -34.69
N ASP A 27 -67.59 -38.88 -35.45
CA ASP A 27 -66.45 -39.78 -35.36
C ASP A 27 -65.75 -39.69 -33.99
N ASN A 28 -65.75 -40.78 -33.25
CA ASN A 28 -65.30 -40.87 -31.85
C ASN A 28 -63.76 -40.91 -31.72
N GLN A 29 -63.04 -40.88 -32.85
CA GLN A 29 -61.59 -40.99 -32.91
C GLN A 29 -60.88 -39.66 -32.60
N SER A 30 -61.48 -38.52 -32.99
CA SER A 30 -60.88 -37.19 -32.80
C SER A 30 -60.90 -36.72 -31.35
N SER A 31 -61.95 -37.06 -30.59
CA SER A 31 -62.07 -36.71 -29.18
C SER A 31 -61.21 -37.59 -28.25
N LEU A 32 -60.82 -38.79 -28.72
CA LEU A 32 -59.87 -39.66 -28.02
C LEU A 32 -58.44 -39.13 -28.16
N LEU A 33 -58.03 -38.76 -29.38
CA LEU A 33 -56.71 -38.20 -29.67
C LEU A 33 -56.47 -36.89 -28.90
N ILE A 34 -57.46 -35.99 -28.85
CA ILE A 34 -57.35 -34.73 -28.08
C ILE A 34 -57.22 -34.99 -26.57
N LYS A 35 -57.88 -36.03 -26.04
CA LYS A 35 -57.74 -36.41 -24.62
C LYS A 35 -56.39 -37.06 -24.31
N GLU A 36 -55.82 -37.77 -25.28
CA GLU A 36 -54.51 -38.39 -25.17
C GLU A 36 -53.40 -37.33 -25.23
N ASP A 37 -53.50 -36.37 -26.15
CA ASP A 37 -52.60 -35.21 -26.25
C ASP A 37 -52.69 -34.30 -25.01
N LEU A 38 -53.89 -34.05 -24.47
CA LEU A 38 -54.05 -33.27 -23.23
C LEU A 38 -53.46 -33.98 -22.01
N ARG A 39 -53.50 -35.31 -21.96
CA ARG A 39 -52.86 -36.07 -20.88
C ARG A 39 -51.34 -36.06 -21.00
N ALA A 40 -50.81 -36.20 -22.22
CA ALA A 40 -49.38 -36.09 -22.48
C ALA A 40 -48.86 -34.68 -22.13
N LEU A 41 -49.59 -33.63 -22.53
CA LEU A 41 -49.22 -32.25 -22.21
C LEU A 41 -49.27 -31.97 -20.70
N SER A 42 -50.27 -32.50 -19.99
CA SER A 42 -50.34 -32.36 -18.53
C SER A 42 -49.17 -33.07 -17.84
N GLN A 43 -48.78 -34.27 -18.31
CA GLN A 43 -47.63 -34.99 -17.78
C GLN A 43 -46.30 -34.29 -18.07
N ASP A 44 -46.17 -33.64 -19.22
CA ASP A 44 -44.96 -32.86 -19.56
C ASP A 44 -44.87 -31.56 -18.75
N ILE A 45 -46.00 -30.91 -18.46
CA ILE A 45 -46.04 -29.75 -17.55
C ILE A 45 -45.63 -30.14 -16.12
N ASP A 46 -46.11 -31.29 -15.62
CA ASP A 46 -45.74 -31.76 -14.28
C ASP A 46 -44.25 -32.12 -14.20
N ARG A 47 -43.71 -32.79 -15.23
CA ARG A 47 -42.27 -33.09 -15.31
C ARG A 47 -41.41 -31.84 -15.45
N LEU A 48 -41.86 -30.85 -16.22
CA LEU A 48 -41.15 -29.57 -16.36
C LEU A 48 -41.13 -28.82 -15.04
N LYS A 49 -42.25 -28.83 -14.31
CA LYS A 49 -42.37 -28.23 -12.98
C LYS A 49 -41.43 -28.89 -11.98
N ASP A 50 -41.39 -30.22 -11.92
CA ASP A 50 -40.49 -30.95 -11.02
C ASP A 50 -39.02 -30.72 -11.38
N THR A 51 -38.68 -30.70 -12.68
CA THR A 51 -37.31 -30.46 -13.15
C THR A 51 -36.86 -29.02 -12.85
N MET A 52 -37.73 -28.03 -13.06
CA MET A 52 -37.44 -26.65 -12.68
C MET A 52 -37.30 -26.48 -11.17
N GLN A 53 -38.16 -27.11 -10.37
CA GLN A 53 -38.15 -26.97 -8.93
C GLN A 53 -36.90 -27.63 -8.30
N SER A 54 -36.44 -28.75 -8.88
CA SER A 54 -35.17 -29.39 -8.53
C SER A 54 -33.96 -28.54 -8.94
N GLN A 55 -33.92 -28.01 -10.16
CA GLN A 55 -32.82 -27.17 -10.64
C GLN A 55 -32.72 -25.83 -9.89
N VAL A 56 -33.86 -25.23 -9.55
CA VAL A 56 -33.91 -23.98 -8.78
C VAL A 56 -33.43 -24.23 -7.35
N SER A 57 -33.84 -25.33 -6.70
CA SER A 57 -33.34 -25.70 -5.37
C SER A 57 -31.82 -25.95 -5.40
N GLU A 58 -31.33 -26.72 -6.37
CA GLU A 58 -29.90 -27.01 -6.48
C GLU A 58 -29.05 -25.76 -6.75
N ARG A 59 -29.56 -24.81 -7.54
CA ARG A 59 -28.90 -23.51 -7.77
C ARG A 59 -28.96 -22.59 -6.56
N LEU A 60 -30.06 -22.60 -5.80
CA LEU A 60 -30.18 -21.85 -4.55
C LEU A 60 -29.23 -22.40 -3.49
N ASP A 61 -29.16 -23.71 -3.32
CA ASP A 61 -28.27 -24.36 -2.35
C ASP A 61 -26.79 -24.13 -2.70
N LYS A 62 -26.41 -24.27 -3.97
CA LYS A 62 -25.03 -23.97 -4.43
C LYS A 62 -24.70 -22.48 -4.32
N GLY A 63 -25.67 -21.60 -4.60
CA GLY A 63 -25.53 -20.16 -4.43
C GLY A 63 -25.35 -19.76 -2.96
N GLN A 64 -26.14 -20.33 -2.06
CA GLN A 64 -26.08 -20.08 -0.62
C GLN A 64 -24.79 -20.63 -0.02
N ALA A 65 -24.36 -21.83 -0.42
CA ALA A 65 -23.08 -22.40 0.01
C ALA A 65 -21.88 -21.57 -0.48
N SER A 66 -21.93 -21.06 -1.72
CA SER A 66 -20.87 -20.20 -2.27
C SER A 66 -20.84 -18.83 -1.58
N MET A 67 -22.01 -18.26 -1.27
CA MET A 67 -22.15 -17.01 -0.52
C MET A 67 -21.62 -17.17 0.92
N LEU A 68 -22.00 -18.24 1.62
CA LEU A 68 -21.49 -18.56 2.96
C LEU A 68 -19.98 -18.77 2.94
N SER A 69 -19.44 -19.48 1.94
CA SER A 69 -17.99 -19.68 1.79
C SER A 69 -17.26 -18.36 1.50
N ALA A 70 -17.82 -17.49 0.66
CA ALA A 70 -17.27 -16.17 0.37
C ALA A 70 -17.29 -15.25 1.59
N LEU A 71 -18.39 -15.23 2.36
CA LEU A 71 -18.50 -14.48 3.61
C LEU A 71 -17.55 -15.02 4.69
N GLN A 72 -17.39 -16.34 4.77
CA GLN A 72 -16.47 -16.98 5.71
C GLN A 72 -15.01 -16.71 5.34
N LYS A 73 -14.65 -16.74 4.04
CA LYS A 73 -13.35 -16.29 3.53
C LYS A 73 -13.09 -14.82 3.80
N GLN A 74 -14.06 -13.95 3.50
CA GLN A 74 -13.92 -12.51 3.74
C GLN A 74 -13.79 -12.18 5.24
N SER A 75 -14.48 -12.93 6.11
CA SER A 75 -14.34 -12.83 7.57
C SER A 75 -12.98 -13.32 8.06
N THR A 76 -12.45 -14.42 7.51
CA THR A 76 -11.11 -14.91 7.85
C THR A 76 -10.01 -13.98 7.34
N ASP A 77 -10.14 -13.46 6.13
CA ASP A 77 -9.20 -12.47 5.57
C ASP A 77 -9.24 -11.16 6.35
N SER A 78 -10.43 -10.69 6.75
CA SER A 78 -10.58 -9.49 7.59
C SER A 78 -9.96 -9.69 8.97
N ASN A 79 -10.18 -10.85 9.61
CA ASN A 79 -9.51 -11.18 10.87
C ASN A 79 -8.00 -11.30 10.71
N ARG A 80 -7.50 -11.82 9.57
CA ARG A 80 -6.08 -11.90 9.28
C ARG A 80 -5.46 -10.51 9.14
N VAL A 81 -6.10 -9.62 8.39
CA VAL A 81 -5.68 -8.21 8.23
C VAL A 81 -5.73 -7.46 9.55
N ILE A 82 -6.77 -7.64 10.37
CA ILE A 82 -6.84 -7.04 11.71
C ILE A 82 -5.74 -7.59 12.62
N THR A 83 -5.45 -8.89 12.57
CA THR A 83 -4.36 -9.50 13.34
C THR A 83 -3.00 -9.02 12.87
N GLU A 84 -2.80 -8.84 11.55
CA GLU A 84 -1.57 -8.32 10.95
C GLU A 84 -1.37 -6.83 11.29
N ILE A 85 -2.43 -6.02 11.24
CA ILE A 85 -2.41 -4.62 11.70
C ILE A 85 -2.15 -4.54 13.20
N THR A 86 -2.79 -5.39 14.00
CA THR A 86 -2.60 -5.43 15.46
C THR A 86 -1.20 -5.91 15.80
N ARG A 87 -0.64 -6.85 15.03
CA ARG A 87 0.74 -7.32 15.16
C ARG A 87 1.73 -6.25 14.73
N ASN A 88 1.51 -5.56 13.61
CA ASN A 88 2.35 -4.44 13.17
C ASN A 88 2.28 -3.28 14.18
N LEU A 89 1.10 -2.98 14.73
CA LEU A 89 0.93 -1.98 15.79
C LEU A 89 1.56 -2.45 17.11
N ALA A 90 1.49 -3.74 17.43
CA ALA A 90 2.16 -4.33 18.59
C ALA A 90 3.68 -4.33 18.41
N GLU A 91 4.22 -4.66 17.23
CA GLU A 91 5.65 -4.59 16.90
C GLU A 91 6.16 -3.14 16.89
N LEU A 92 5.35 -2.18 16.43
CA LEU A 92 5.64 -0.74 16.54
C LEU A 92 5.61 -0.26 18.01
N LYS A 93 4.69 -0.80 18.83
CA LYS A 93 4.59 -0.47 20.26
C LYS A 93 5.66 -1.18 21.10
N GLU A 94 6.10 -2.37 20.68
CA GLU A 94 7.21 -3.16 21.21
C GLU A 94 8.54 -2.46 20.88
N SER A 95 8.70 -1.96 19.64
CA SER A 95 9.83 -1.12 19.24
C SER A 95 9.90 0.16 20.08
N ASN A 96 8.75 0.81 20.36
CA ASN A 96 8.68 1.95 21.28
C ASN A 96 8.94 1.57 22.75
N LYS A 97 8.53 0.38 23.21
CA LYS A 97 8.81 -0.12 24.57
C LYS A 97 10.28 -0.53 24.77
N ARG A 98 10.93 -1.11 23.76
CA ARG A 98 12.37 -1.43 23.78
C ARG A 98 13.20 -0.17 23.99
N VAL A 99 12.79 0.98 23.43
CA VAL A 99 13.47 2.27 23.64
C VAL A 99 13.46 2.72 25.11
N VAL A 100 12.37 2.49 25.85
CA VAL A 100 12.27 2.85 27.28
C VAL A 100 13.01 1.84 28.18
N GLY A 101 12.93 0.54 27.88
CA GLY A 101 13.65 -0.50 28.64
C GLY A 101 15.17 -0.47 28.45
N VAL A 102 15.65 -0.11 27.25
CA VAL A 102 17.08 -0.01 26.94
C VAL A 102 17.74 1.12 27.74
N ALA A 103 17.07 2.27 27.95
CA ALA A 103 17.61 3.33 28.79
C ALA A 103 17.87 2.87 30.24
N ASP A 104 17.03 1.98 30.77
CA ASP A 104 17.16 1.43 32.12
C ASP A 104 18.16 0.24 32.21
N GLU A 105 18.26 -0.60 31.17
CA GLU A 105 19.33 -1.63 31.07
C GLU A 105 20.72 -0.99 30.92
N LEU A 106 20.84 0.09 30.15
CA LEU A 106 22.09 0.86 29.99
C LEU A 106 22.53 1.54 31.30
N ARG A 107 21.58 1.98 32.14
CA ARG A 107 21.84 2.51 33.50
C ARG A 107 22.40 1.44 34.44
N THR A 108 21.93 0.20 34.34
CA THR A 108 22.30 -0.88 35.27
C THR A 108 23.74 -1.37 35.06
N ILE A 109 24.27 -1.27 33.83
CA ILE A 109 25.63 -1.70 33.48
C ILE A 109 26.70 -0.62 33.80
N GLN A 110 26.32 0.64 34.08
CA GLN A 110 27.26 1.70 34.51
C GLN A 110 28.06 1.32 35.78
N ASN A 111 27.55 0.39 36.60
CA ASN A 111 28.21 -0.06 37.82
C ASN A 111 29.36 -1.08 37.60
N VAL A 112 29.59 -1.55 36.37
CA VAL A 112 30.55 -2.65 36.05
C VAL A 112 31.90 -2.14 35.51
N LEU A 113 32.18 -0.83 35.58
CA LEU A 113 33.33 -0.17 34.93
C LEU A 113 34.70 -0.26 35.64
N GLN A 114 34.96 -1.29 36.45
CA GLN A 114 36.17 -1.36 37.29
C GLN A 114 37.46 -1.86 36.60
N ASN A 115 37.44 -2.47 35.39
CA ASN A 115 38.63 -3.12 34.81
C ASN A 115 39.21 -2.44 33.54
N PRO A 116 40.51 -2.06 33.50
CA PRO A 116 41.15 -1.33 32.40
C PRO A 116 41.09 -1.89 30.98
N LYS A 117 41.32 -3.20 30.80
CA LYS A 117 41.32 -3.82 29.46
C LYS A 117 39.92 -3.99 28.88
N GLN A 118 38.89 -3.94 29.73
CA GLN A 118 37.50 -4.04 29.31
C GLN A 118 36.91 -2.68 28.90
N ARG A 119 37.53 -1.53 29.25
CA ARG A 119 36.94 -0.19 29.03
C ARG A 119 36.81 0.24 27.56
N GLY A 120 37.84 0.00 26.73
CA GLY A 120 37.77 0.32 25.30
C GLY A 120 36.76 -0.58 24.56
N VAL A 121 36.78 -1.87 24.89
CA VAL A 121 35.85 -2.88 24.37
C VAL A 121 34.41 -2.57 24.79
N LEU A 122 34.20 -2.07 26.01
CA LEU A 122 32.87 -1.71 26.51
C LEU A 122 32.30 -0.47 25.80
N GLY A 123 33.12 0.55 25.50
CA GLY A 123 32.68 1.73 24.73
C GLY A 123 32.21 1.36 23.32
N GLU A 124 32.98 0.54 22.62
CA GLU A 124 32.60 -0.02 21.31
C GLU A 124 31.39 -0.95 21.42
N TYR A 125 31.30 -1.75 22.48
CA TYR A 125 30.14 -2.60 22.75
C TYR A 125 28.87 -1.78 22.97
N TYR A 126 28.91 -0.73 23.79
CA TYR A 126 27.79 0.18 24.01
C TYR A 126 27.36 0.86 22.72
N LEU A 127 28.33 1.36 21.94
CA LEU A 127 28.04 1.95 20.63
C LEU A 127 27.36 0.92 19.72
N ASN A 128 27.90 -0.30 19.63
CA ASN A 128 27.31 -1.36 18.83
C ASN A 128 25.89 -1.71 19.29
N GLN A 129 25.67 -1.87 20.60
CA GLN A 129 24.34 -2.17 21.14
C GLN A 129 23.33 -1.05 20.86
N VAL A 130 23.72 0.22 20.99
CA VAL A 130 22.81 1.33 20.64
C VAL A 130 22.50 1.32 19.13
N LEU A 131 23.50 1.06 18.28
CA LEU A 131 23.31 1.01 16.83
C LEU A 131 22.43 -0.18 16.41
N GLU A 132 22.70 -1.40 16.88
CA GLU A 132 21.93 -2.62 16.57
C GLU A 132 20.46 -2.51 17.00
N ASN A 133 20.18 -1.83 18.12
CA ASN A 133 18.83 -1.67 18.62
C ASN A 133 18.01 -0.62 17.87
N VAL A 134 18.67 0.34 17.21
CA VAL A 134 18.01 1.52 16.62
C VAL A 134 18.03 1.48 15.08
N LEU A 135 19.09 0.91 14.51
CA LEU A 135 19.32 0.86 13.07
C LEU A 135 19.31 -0.59 12.56
N PRO A 136 18.75 -0.83 11.37
CA PRO A 136 18.95 -2.11 10.71
C PRO A 136 20.45 -2.30 10.36
N PRO A 137 20.95 -3.54 10.28
CA PRO A 137 22.37 -3.84 10.07
C PRO A 137 22.99 -3.19 8.81
N GLU A 138 22.17 -2.89 7.80
CA GLU A 138 22.60 -2.28 6.55
C GLU A 138 22.87 -0.76 6.67
N ARG A 139 22.35 -0.13 7.73
CA ARG A 139 22.40 1.32 7.93
C ARG A 139 23.55 1.77 8.84
N PHE A 140 24.42 0.86 9.27
CA PHE A 140 25.65 1.22 9.94
C PHE A 140 26.76 0.21 9.65
N LYS A 141 28.02 0.62 9.84
CA LYS A 141 29.18 -0.27 9.79
C LYS A 141 30.12 0.08 10.94
N LEU A 142 30.61 -0.93 11.62
CA LEU A 142 31.66 -0.77 12.63
C LEU A 142 33.03 -0.74 11.96
N GLN A 143 34.00 -0.08 12.59
CA GLN A 143 35.42 -0.04 12.19
C GLN A 143 35.59 0.30 10.70
N HIS A 144 34.92 1.37 10.26
CA HIS A 144 34.85 1.72 8.85
C HIS A 144 35.98 2.66 8.45
N LYS A 145 36.63 2.33 7.32
CA LYS A 145 37.64 3.17 6.70
C LYS A 145 36.99 4.28 5.89
N ILE A 146 37.14 5.52 6.35
CA ILE A 146 36.61 6.71 5.67
C ILE A 146 37.52 7.12 4.51
N GLY A 147 38.83 6.99 4.68
CA GLY A 147 39.81 7.42 3.68
C GLY A 147 41.24 7.28 4.19
N ARG A 148 42.15 8.06 3.60
CA ARG A 148 43.53 8.22 4.07
C ARG A 148 43.74 9.59 4.68
N GLY A 149 44.36 9.62 5.85
CA GLY A 149 44.81 10.84 6.51
C GLY A 149 46.00 11.46 5.79
N ASP A 150 46.33 12.68 6.19
CA ASP A 150 47.41 13.47 5.59
C ASP A 150 48.79 12.84 5.83
N ASP A 151 48.90 11.96 6.82
CA ASP A 151 50.07 11.14 7.13
C ASP A 151 50.15 9.84 6.32
N GLY A 152 49.23 9.64 5.37
CA GLY A 152 49.14 8.46 4.52
C GLY A 152 48.54 7.23 5.19
N ARG A 153 48.17 7.29 6.47
CA ARG A 153 47.54 6.18 7.20
C ARG A 153 46.04 6.15 6.98
N ASP A 154 45.46 4.97 7.13
CA ASP A 154 44.01 4.80 7.01
C ASP A 154 43.29 5.46 8.19
N LEU A 155 42.27 6.27 7.89
CA LEU A 155 41.38 6.85 8.88
C LEU A 155 40.22 5.89 9.09
N VAL A 156 40.25 5.18 10.22
CA VAL A 156 39.24 4.21 10.63
C VAL A 156 38.51 4.75 11.85
N CYS A 157 37.21 5.04 11.70
CA CYS A 157 36.34 5.42 12.81
C CYS A 157 35.64 4.20 13.39
N ASP A 158 35.18 4.30 14.63
CA ASP A 158 34.61 3.17 15.36
C ASP A 158 33.26 2.72 14.78
N ALA A 159 32.46 3.65 14.27
CA ALA A 159 31.30 3.35 13.44
C ALA A 159 31.02 4.44 12.40
N VAL A 160 30.32 4.07 11.34
CA VAL A 160 29.63 5.00 10.44
C VAL A 160 28.16 4.65 10.38
N ILE A 161 27.31 5.68 10.40
CA ILE A 161 25.89 5.55 10.06
C ILE A 161 25.73 5.89 8.57
N ILE A 162 25.08 5.01 7.83
CA ILE A 162 24.85 5.15 6.39
C ILE A 162 23.52 5.85 6.17
N LEU A 163 23.63 7.11 5.76
CA LEU A 163 22.53 7.98 5.40
C LEU A 163 22.18 7.80 3.92
N ASP A 164 21.10 8.44 3.50
CA ASP A 164 20.64 8.36 2.11
C ASP A 164 21.68 8.94 1.15
N LYS A 165 21.63 8.46 -0.11
CA LYS A 165 22.61 8.79 -1.16
C LYS A 165 24.05 8.40 -0.83
N GLY A 166 24.23 7.44 0.08
CA GLY A 166 25.54 6.90 0.45
C GLY A 166 26.38 7.84 1.31
N LYS A 167 25.77 8.87 1.90
CA LYS A 167 26.45 9.76 2.85
C LYS A 167 26.73 9.02 4.15
N MET A 168 27.88 9.29 4.74
CA MET A 168 28.33 8.61 5.97
C MET A 168 28.39 9.60 7.12
N LEU A 169 27.83 9.24 8.27
CA LEU A 169 27.98 10.01 9.51
C LEU A 169 28.94 9.27 10.45
N PRO A 170 30.19 9.78 10.62
CA PRO A 170 31.19 9.15 11.47
C PRO A 170 30.83 9.24 12.95
N VAL A 171 31.14 8.17 13.68
CA VAL A 171 31.02 8.09 15.14
C VAL A 171 32.33 7.52 15.70
N ASP A 172 32.90 8.21 16.69
CA ASP A 172 34.09 7.78 17.41
C ASP A 172 33.76 7.63 18.90
N SER A 173 34.10 6.50 19.50
CA SER A 173 33.82 6.16 20.90
C SER A 173 35.09 6.01 21.75
N LYS A 174 36.26 6.39 21.21
CA LYS A 174 37.57 6.29 21.88
C LYS A 174 37.76 7.34 22.97
N PHE A 175 36.97 7.24 24.03
CA PHE A 175 37.11 8.07 25.22
C PHE A 175 37.74 7.28 26.38
N SER A 176 38.90 7.74 26.87
CA SER A 176 39.57 7.15 28.05
C SER A 176 39.07 7.81 29.34
N LEU A 177 38.61 6.99 30.29
CA LEU A 177 38.08 7.45 31.59
C LEU A 177 39.15 7.59 32.68
N GLU A 178 40.42 7.38 32.35
CA GLU A 178 41.46 7.22 33.36
C GLU A 178 41.65 8.47 34.24
N ASN A 179 41.84 9.64 33.62
CA ASN A 179 42.02 10.88 34.38
C ASN A 179 40.74 11.34 35.07
N TYR A 180 39.57 10.98 34.55
CA TYR A 180 38.29 11.25 35.21
C TYR A 180 38.09 10.39 36.46
N ASN A 181 38.40 9.10 36.40
CA ASN A 181 38.30 8.22 37.56
C ASN A 181 39.25 8.66 38.66
N ARG A 182 40.50 8.98 38.30
CA ARG A 182 41.48 9.57 39.23
C ARG A 182 40.98 10.88 39.84
N LEU A 183 40.28 11.71 39.06
CA LEU A 183 39.69 12.95 39.56
C LEU A 183 38.57 12.69 40.58
N ILE A 184 37.73 11.68 40.37
CA ILE A 184 36.68 11.29 41.33
C ILE A 184 37.30 10.75 42.62
N GLU A 185 38.33 9.91 42.51
CA GLU A 185 38.96 9.22 43.64
C GLU A 185 39.88 10.15 44.46
N SER A 186 40.38 11.24 43.88
CA SER A 186 41.29 12.16 44.58
C SER A 186 40.54 13.04 45.60
N ASN A 187 41.00 12.97 46.85
CA ASN A 187 40.56 13.82 47.96
C ASN A 187 41.41 15.09 48.14
N ASN A 188 42.48 15.24 47.35
CA ASN A 188 43.40 16.38 47.46
C ASN A 188 43.01 17.49 46.46
N LYS A 189 42.68 18.67 46.97
CA LYS A 189 42.25 19.82 46.16
C LYS A 189 43.27 20.21 45.06
N ALA A 190 44.57 20.21 45.35
CA ALA A 190 45.60 20.60 44.39
C ALA A 190 45.79 19.56 43.27
N GLU A 191 45.67 18.28 43.62
CA GLU A 191 45.72 17.17 42.67
C GLU A 191 44.48 17.20 41.76
N ARG A 192 43.30 17.43 42.33
CA ARG A 192 42.05 17.58 41.56
C ARG A 192 42.15 18.68 40.50
N GLU A 193 42.71 19.84 40.83
CA GLU A 193 42.90 20.93 39.87
C GLU A 193 43.83 20.55 38.71
N THR A 194 44.85 19.72 38.98
CA THR A 194 45.76 19.21 37.95
C THR A 194 45.07 18.18 37.05
N LEU A 195 44.35 17.23 37.65
CA LEU A 195 43.59 16.20 36.94
C LEU A 195 42.47 16.80 36.07
N VAL A 196 41.83 17.88 36.54
CA VAL A 196 40.89 18.69 35.77
C VAL A 196 41.52 19.21 34.47
N LYS A 197 42.72 19.79 34.55
CA LYS A 197 43.40 20.36 33.38
C LYS A 197 43.79 19.26 32.39
N GLN A 198 44.29 18.13 32.89
CA GLN A 198 44.65 16.97 32.08
C GLN A 198 43.41 16.41 31.37
N PHE A 199 42.31 16.22 32.11
CA PHE A 199 41.05 15.73 31.55
C PHE A 199 40.50 16.65 30.43
N LYS A 200 40.55 17.98 30.61
CA LYS A 200 40.16 18.93 29.56
C LYS A 200 41.06 18.83 28.31
N ALA A 201 42.37 18.66 28.51
CA ALA A 201 43.32 18.50 27.41
C ALA A 201 43.06 17.19 26.64
N ASP A 202 42.82 16.09 27.35
CA ASP A 202 42.50 14.79 26.75
C ASP A 202 41.22 14.89 25.92
N LEU A 203 40.17 15.48 26.48
CA LEU A 203 38.90 15.65 25.78
C LEU A 203 39.06 16.52 24.53
N LYS A 204 39.83 17.62 24.62
CA LYS A 204 40.15 18.45 23.45
C LYS A 204 40.88 17.65 22.37
N GLN A 205 41.86 16.85 22.75
CA GLN A 205 42.59 15.98 21.81
C GLN A 205 41.63 14.99 21.14
N ARG A 206 40.69 14.40 21.88
CA ARG A 206 39.68 13.49 21.31
C ARG A 206 38.78 14.20 20.30
N ILE A 207 38.29 15.39 20.63
CA ILE A 207 37.52 16.23 19.69
C ILE A 207 38.34 16.47 18.40
N ASP A 208 39.61 16.82 18.54
CA ASP A 208 40.51 17.05 17.40
C ASP A 208 40.75 15.78 16.57
N GLU A 209 40.76 14.61 17.19
CA GLU A 209 40.86 13.32 16.51
C GLU A 209 39.55 12.94 15.79
N THR A 210 38.40 13.06 16.47
CA THR A 210 37.08 12.81 15.86
C THR A 210 36.83 13.72 14.66
N ALA A 211 37.27 14.98 14.72
CA ALA A 211 37.12 15.93 13.63
C ALA A 211 37.83 15.50 12.33
N LYS A 212 38.88 14.66 12.40
CA LYS A 212 39.59 14.16 11.22
C LYS A 212 38.73 13.28 10.32
N TYR A 213 37.68 12.69 10.88
CA TYR A 213 36.72 11.87 10.15
C TYR A 213 35.73 12.69 9.34
N ILE A 214 35.65 14.01 9.56
CA ILE A 214 34.76 14.91 8.82
C ILE A 214 35.40 15.24 7.47
N ARG A 215 35.12 14.42 6.46
CA ARG A 215 35.62 14.56 5.08
C ARG A 215 34.47 14.49 4.07
N PRO A 216 33.74 15.60 3.84
CA PRO A 216 32.63 15.63 2.89
C PRO A 216 33.02 15.20 1.47
N GLY A 217 34.27 15.44 1.07
CA GLY A 217 34.84 14.99 -0.21
C GLY A 217 34.98 13.46 -0.33
N ASP A 218 35.17 12.77 0.79
CA ASP A 218 35.20 11.30 0.88
C ASP A 218 33.81 10.71 1.22
N GLY A 219 32.75 11.52 1.12
CA GLY A 219 31.36 11.07 1.28
C GLY A 219 30.80 11.18 2.69
N THR A 220 31.52 11.76 3.67
CA THR A 220 30.96 11.96 5.01
C THR A 220 30.00 13.15 5.07
N MET A 221 29.32 13.28 6.21
CA MET A 221 28.68 14.51 6.65
C MET A 221 29.71 15.58 7.03
N ASP A 222 29.22 16.80 7.16
CA ASP A 222 29.96 17.97 7.60
C ASP A 222 30.11 18.06 9.13
N PHE A 223 29.68 17.02 9.85
CA PHE A 223 29.86 16.83 11.28
C PHE A 223 30.09 15.35 11.62
N ALA A 224 30.57 15.09 12.83
CA ALA A 224 30.75 13.75 13.38
C ALA A 224 30.26 13.68 14.83
N PHE A 225 29.93 12.47 15.31
CA PHE A 225 29.60 12.22 16.70
C PHE A 225 30.82 11.74 17.48
N MET A 226 31.03 12.33 18.66
CA MET A 226 31.94 11.79 19.67
C MET A 226 31.13 11.18 20.79
N PHE A 227 31.14 9.85 20.87
CA PHE A 227 30.34 9.08 21.81
C PHE A 227 31.08 8.87 23.13
N ILE A 228 30.50 9.37 24.22
CA ILE A 228 30.98 9.15 25.58
C ILE A 228 30.11 8.06 26.21
N PRO A 229 30.65 6.87 26.52
CA PRO A 229 29.88 5.73 27.05
C PRO A 229 29.53 5.90 28.55
N SER A 230 29.15 7.11 28.98
CA SER A 230 28.72 7.40 30.34
C SER A 230 27.88 8.68 30.39
N GLU A 231 26.68 8.56 30.95
CA GLU A 231 25.81 9.72 31.20
C GLU A 231 26.42 10.65 32.25
N ALA A 232 26.94 10.10 33.34
CA ALA A 232 27.49 10.88 34.44
C ALA A 232 28.63 11.80 33.98
N ILE A 233 29.53 11.28 33.14
CA ILE A 233 30.64 12.05 32.59
C ILE A 233 30.15 13.13 31.63
N TYR A 234 29.20 12.79 30.75
CA TYR A 234 28.58 13.75 29.84
C TYR A 234 27.92 14.90 30.61
N TYR A 235 27.18 14.61 31.69
CA TYR A 235 26.59 15.63 32.54
C TYR A 235 27.63 16.46 33.30
N ASP A 236 28.68 15.85 33.84
CA ASP A 236 29.75 16.60 34.53
C ASP A 236 30.52 17.52 33.58
N LEU A 237 30.65 17.14 32.31
CA LEU A 237 31.16 18.00 31.24
C LEU A 237 30.23 19.19 30.95
N LEU A 238 28.92 18.96 30.91
CA LEU A 238 27.90 19.99 30.65
C LEU A 238 27.72 20.97 31.81
N ILE A 239 27.78 20.50 33.05
CA ILE A 239 27.28 21.21 34.25
C ILE A 239 28.39 21.98 35.00
N ASN A 240 29.64 22.02 34.50
CA ASN A 240 30.75 22.78 35.11
C ASN A 240 31.09 22.36 36.56
N LYS A 241 31.15 21.06 36.90
CA LYS A 241 31.75 20.62 38.18
C LYS A 241 33.27 20.43 38.14
N VAL A 242 33.87 20.68 36.98
CA VAL A 242 35.33 20.68 36.77
C VAL A 242 35.87 22.11 36.98
N GLY A 243 35.83 22.55 38.25
CA GLY A 243 36.63 23.64 38.81
C GLY A 243 36.20 25.08 38.48
N SER A 244 35.77 25.79 39.53
CA SER A 244 35.65 27.25 39.61
C SER A 244 36.99 27.96 39.37
N ALA A 245 37.43 28.13 38.12
CA ALA A 245 38.42 29.13 37.70
C ALA A 245 38.63 29.11 36.17
N SER A 246 38.17 30.18 35.50
CA SER A 246 38.77 30.81 34.30
C SER A 246 38.90 30.08 32.95
N THR A 247 38.47 28.83 32.78
CA THR A 247 38.25 28.26 31.42
C THR A 247 37.11 27.26 31.50
N SER A 248 35.94 27.65 31.03
CA SER A 248 34.70 26.94 31.32
C SER A 248 34.58 25.68 30.45
N SER A 249 34.01 24.59 30.96
CA SER A 249 33.75 23.40 30.13
C SER A 249 32.80 23.71 28.96
N ARG A 250 32.05 24.82 29.07
CA ARG A 250 31.25 25.42 27.99
C ARG A 250 32.12 25.85 26.79
N ASP A 251 33.34 26.33 27.03
CA ASP A 251 34.29 26.71 25.96
C ASP A 251 34.67 25.49 25.13
N LEU A 252 34.77 24.31 25.75
CA LEU A 252 35.16 23.08 25.06
C LEU A 252 34.02 22.47 24.25
N ILE A 253 32.79 22.58 24.74
CA ILE A 253 31.59 22.17 24.00
C ILE A 253 31.37 23.09 22.81
N GLU A 254 31.54 24.41 23.00
CA GLU A 254 31.48 25.37 21.89
C GLU A 254 32.59 25.10 20.88
N TYR A 255 33.83 24.87 21.32
CA TYR A 255 34.93 24.46 20.44
C TYR A 255 34.60 23.20 19.62
N ALA A 256 34.08 22.16 20.29
CA ALA A 256 33.68 20.93 19.62
C ALA A 256 32.65 21.21 18.53
N PHE A 257 31.57 21.90 18.87
CA PHE A 257 30.46 22.12 17.97
C PHE A 257 30.76 23.14 16.86
N ARG A 258 31.27 24.32 17.23
CA ARG A 258 31.44 25.47 16.34
C ARG A 258 32.69 25.39 15.50
N ASP A 259 33.83 25.06 16.14
CA ASP A 259 35.14 25.11 15.48
C ASP A 259 35.49 23.78 14.82
N LYS A 260 35.05 22.67 15.42
CA LYS A 260 35.38 21.31 14.98
C LYS A 260 34.23 20.52 14.38
N LYS A 261 33.00 21.02 14.47
CA LYS A 261 31.79 20.34 13.98
C LYS A 261 31.64 18.91 14.53
N VAL A 262 32.08 18.72 15.77
CA VAL A 262 31.95 17.48 16.53
C VAL A 262 30.82 17.67 17.54
N ILE A 263 29.83 16.78 17.49
CA ILE A 263 28.73 16.76 18.45
C ILE A 263 29.06 15.69 19.49
N ILE A 264 29.25 16.13 20.73
CA ILE A 264 29.48 15.24 21.87
C ILE A 264 28.14 14.65 22.29
N VAL A 265 28.08 13.33 22.43
CA VAL A 265 26.85 12.61 22.79
C VAL A 265 27.13 11.55 23.87
N SER A 266 26.15 11.39 24.75
CA SER A 266 25.99 10.25 25.67
C SER A 266 25.06 9.19 25.07
N PRO A 267 24.90 8.00 25.68
CA PRO A 267 23.96 6.98 25.18
C PRO A 267 22.54 7.50 24.92
N THR A 268 21.97 8.29 25.85
CA THR A 268 20.61 8.81 25.75
C THR A 268 20.49 9.89 24.68
N SER A 269 21.45 10.83 24.65
CA SER A 269 21.43 11.90 23.65
C SER A 269 21.72 11.36 22.24
N PHE A 270 22.64 10.38 22.11
CA PHE A 270 22.92 9.70 20.85
C PHE A 270 21.68 9.01 20.30
N LEU A 271 20.92 8.31 21.15
CA LEU A 271 19.65 7.69 20.78
C LEU A 271 18.63 8.72 20.25
N ALA A 272 18.47 9.85 20.95
CA ALA A 272 17.57 10.93 20.52
C ALA A 272 18.01 11.56 19.17
N TYR A 273 19.31 11.78 18.99
CA TYR A 273 19.85 12.27 17.72
C TYR A 273 19.66 11.26 16.59
N LEU A 274 19.89 9.97 16.83
CA LEU A 274 19.65 8.93 15.84
C LEU A 274 18.20 8.88 15.39
N GLN A 275 17.25 8.98 16.34
CA GLN A 275 15.83 9.04 16.00
C GLN A 275 15.50 10.24 15.11
N THR A 276 16.08 11.40 15.41
CA THR A 276 15.91 12.62 14.61
C THR A 276 16.48 12.44 13.20
N VAL A 277 17.69 11.87 13.10
CA VAL A 277 18.32 11.55 11.80
C VAL A 277 17.46 10.57 11.01
N LEU A 278 16.99 9.49 11.64
CA LEU A 278 16.10 8.50 11.03
C LEU A 278 14.79 9.12 10.52
N GLN A 279 14.18 10.02 11.29
CA GLN A 279 12.98 10.72 10.88
C GLN A 279 13.24 11.64 9.68
N GLY A 280 14.39 12.32 9.65
CA GLY A 280 14.84 13.11 8.50
C GLY A 280 14.98 12.28 7.23
N LEU A 281 15.64 11.11 7.32
CA LEU A 281 15.80 10.19 6.20
C LEU A 281 14.46 9.67 5.68
N ARG A 282 13.55 9.28 6.59
CA ARG A 282 12.21 8.81 6.19
C ARG A 282 11.42 9.89 5.44
N SER A 283 11.53 11.14 5.87
CA SER A 283 10.88 12.28 5.17
C SER A 283 11.43 12.48 3.76
N LEU A 284 12.75 12.36 3.57
CA LEU A 284 13.38 12.46 2.24
C LEU A 284 12.94 11.32 1.30
N GLN A 285 12.85 10.09 1.83
CA GLN A 285 12.37 8.95 1.05
C GLN A 285 10.91 9.15 0.60
N ILE A 286 10.05 9.68 1.48
CA ILE A 286 8.65 10.01 1.14
C ILE A 286 8.61 11.09 0.06
N GLU A 287 9.45 12.12 0.14
CA GLU A 287 9.53 13.18 -0.86
C GLU A 287 9.91 12.63 -2.25
N GLU A 288 10.91 11.75 -2.32
CA GLU A 288 11.35 11.14 -3.58
C GLU A 288 10.25 10.26 -4.19
N GLN A 289 9.59 9.44 -3.37
CA GLN A 289 8.45 8.64 -3.81
C GLN A 289 7.28 9.51 -4.29
N ALA A 290 7.01 10.64 -3.62
CA ALA A 290 5.97 11.57 -4.04
C ALA A 290 6.28 12.19 -5.42
N LYS A 291 7.55 12.53 -5.71
CA LYS A 291 7.97 12.99 -7.04
C LYS A 291 7.74 11.92 -8.11
N GLU A 292 8.07 10.67 -7.81
CA GLU A 292 7.81 9.55 -8.72
C GLU A 292 6.31 9.37 -8.98
N ILE A 293 5.48 9.44 -7.94
CA ILE A 293 4.02 9.38 -8.06
C ILE A 293 3.51 10.50 -8.96
N GLN A 294 3.95 11.75 -8.76
CA GLN A 294 3.55 12.88 -9.61
C GLN A 294 3.91 12.65 -11.08
N LEU A 295 5.11 12.15 -11.36
CA LEU A 295 5.53 11.80 -12.73
C LEU A 295 4.61 10.75 -13.36
N ARG A 296 4.33 9.66 -12.63
CA ARG A 296 3.47 8.57 -13.11
C ARG A 296 2.02 9.01 -13.31
N VAL A 297 1.50 9.86 -12.43
CA VAL A 297 0.16 10.47 -12.58
C VAL A 297 0.11 11.37 -13.82
N GLY A 298 1.16 12.15 -14.09
CA GLY A 298 1.27 12.94 -15.32
C GLY A 298 1.23 12.06 -16.58
N GLN A 299 1.99 10.97 -16.60
CA GLN A 299 1.98 9.99 -17.70
C GLN A 299 0.60 9.34 -17.89
N LEU A 300 -0.07 8.99 -16.80
CA LEU A 300 -1.43 8.45 -16.83
C LEU A 300 -2.42 9.47 -17.43
N GLY A 301 -2.31 10.75 -17.06
CA GLY A 301 -3.14 11.82 -17.63
C GLY A 301 -2.99 11.95 -19.14
N GLU A 302 -1.76 11.84 -19.65
CA GLU A 302 -1.50 11.85 -21.10
C GLU A 302 -2.09 10.61 -21.81
N HIS A 303 -2.05 9.43 -21.19
CA HIS A 303 -2.69 8.23 -21.72
C HIS A 303 -4.22 8.38 -21.76
N LEU A 304 -4.83 8.93 -20.71
CA LEU A 304 -6.27 9.16 -20.66
C LEU A 304 -6.73 10.15 -21.74
N LYS A 305 -6.01 11.26 -21.94
CA LYS A 305 -6.30 12.21 -23.04
C LYS A 305 -6.25 11.55 -24.42
N LYS A 306 -5.23 10.70 -24.66
CA LYS A 306 -5.14 9.96 -25.92
C LYS A 306 -6.32 9.01 -26.11
N TYR A 307 -6.70 8.30 -25.05
CA TYR A 307 -7.85 7.39 -25.09
C TYR A 307 -9.16 8.14 -25.36
N ASP A 308 -9.36 9.27 -24.69
CA ASP A 308 -10.50 10.16 -24.94
C ASP A 308 -10.55 10.61 -26.41
N SER A 309 -9.41 11.01 -26.99
CA SER A 309 -9.33 11.38 -28.41
C SER A 309 -9.71 10.23 -29.36
N PHE A 310 -9.40 8.98 -28.99
CA PHE A 310 -9.82 7.80 -29.77
C PHE A 310 -11.33 7.57 -29.65
N MET A 311 -11.89 7.77 -28.45
CA MET A 311 -13.33 7.65 -28.24
C MET A 311 -14.12 8.73 -28.98
N GLN A 312 -13.65 9.97 -29.00
CA GLN A 312 -14.26 11.04 -29.80
C GLN A 312 -14.26 10.71 -31.29
N LYS A 313 -13.12 10.23 -31.84
CA LYS A 313 -13.03 9.79 -33.24
C LYS A 313 -13.98 8.63 -33.56
N LEU A 314 -14.11 7.69 -32.63
CA LEU A 314 -15.05 6.57 -32.75
C LEU A 314 -16.50 7.07 -32.74
N GLY A 315 -16.85 7.98 -31.83
CA GLY A 315 -18.16 8.63 -31.76
C GLY A 315 -18.54 9.30 -33.08
N ASN A 316 -17.62 10.09 -33.66
CA ASN A 316 -17.82 10.72 -34.96
C ASN A 316 -18.06 9.71 -36.10
N SER A 317 -17.31 8.60 -36.10
CA SER A 317 -17.43 7.55 -37.10
C SER A 317 -18.78 6.81 -36.98
N LEU A 318 -19.21 6.54 -35.75
CA LEU A 318 -20.53 5.97 -35.45
C LEU A 318 -21.65 6.92 -35.88
N GLY A 319 -21.55 8.21 -35.57
CA GLY A 319 -22.52 9.22 -36.00
C GLY A 319 -22.66 9.30 -37.52
N THR A 320 -21.55 9.19 -38.25
CA THR A 320 -21.53 9.11 -39.72
C THR A 320 -22.24 7.84 -40.22
N THR A 321 -21.94 6.69 -39.61
CA THR A 321 -22.52 5.39 -39.97
C THR A 321 -24.03 5.36 -39.74
N VAL A 322 -24.49 5.85 -38.58
CA VAL A 322 -25.91 6.05 -38.26
C VAL A 322 -26.58 6.99 -39.26
N GLY A 323 -25.88 8.05 -39.69
CA GLY A 323 -26.34 8.95 -40.74
C GLY A 323 -26.60 8.23 -42.07
N HIS A 324 -25.66 7.39 -42.53
CA HIS A 324 -25.84 6.58 -43.73
C HIS A 324 -27.00 5.60 -43.61
N PHE A 325 -27.11 4.91 -42.47
CA PHE A 325 -28.21 3.98 -42.19
C PHE A 325 -29.57 4.67 -42.30
N ASN A 326 -29.74 5.80 -41.61
CA ASN A 326 -30.98 6.58 -41.62
C ASN A 326 -31.34 7.11 -43.01
N ASN A 327 -30.34 7.55 -43.78
CA ASN A 327 -30.56 8.03 -45.15
C ASN A 327 -30.99 6.89 -46.08
N ALA A 328 -30.35 5.73 -46.01
CA ALA A 328 -30.73 4.56 -46.81
C ALA A 328 -32.18 4.12 -46.53
N HIS A 329 -32.58 4.10 -45.26
CA HIS A 329 -33.97 3.81 -44.87
C HIS A 329 -34.98 4.85 -45.38
N LYS A 330 -34.61 6.14 -45.41
CA LYS A 330 -35.45 7.19 -46.03
C LYS A 330 -35.61 7.01 -47.54
N GLU A 331 -34.54 6.66 -48.25
CA GLU A 331 -34.63 6.36 -49.69
C GLU A 331 -35.50 5.13 -49.95
N LEU A 332 -35.39 4.08 -49.12
CA LEU A 332 -36.26 2.91 -49.21
C LEU A 332 -37.74 3.27 -49.04
N LYS A 333 -38.07 4.21 -48.14
CA LYS A 333 -39.45 4.72 -48.00
C LYS A 333 -39.94 5.43 -49.27
N LYS A 334 -39.07 6.06 -50.07
CA LYS A 334 -39.48 6.67 -51.34
C LYS A 334 -39.88 5.62 -52.37
N VAL A 335 -39.27 4.43 -52.34
CA VAL A 335 -39.70 3.29 -53.17
C VAL A 335 -41.15 2.93 -52.90
N ASP A 336 -41.61 3.00 -51.65
CA ASP A 336 -43.02 2.80 -51.30
C ASP A 336 -43.94 3.77 -52.08
N LYS A 337 -43.55 5.04 -52.16
CA LYS A 337 -44.27 6.07 -52.94
C LYS A 337 -44.26 5.78 -54.45
N ASP A 338 -43.13 5.34 -54.99
CA ASP A 338 -43.01 5.00 -56.41
C ASP A 338 -43.82 3.75 -56.76
N VAL A 339 -43.83 2.74 -55.88
CA VAL A 339 -44.67 1.54 -56.04
C VAL A 339 -46.14 1.90 -55.99
N VAL A 340 -46.59 2.72 -55.02
CA VAL A 340 -47.97 3.23 -54.96
C VAL A 340 -48.37 3.92 -56.27
N ARG A 341 -47.46 4.71 -56.88
CA ARG A 341 -47.72 5.40 -58.14
C ARG A 341 -47.93 4.44 -59.32
N VAL A 342 -47.36 3.24 -59.27
CA VAL A 342 -47.39 2.25 -60.35
C VAL A 342 -48.49 1.20 -60.15
N THR A 343 -48.70 0.71 -58.93
CA THR A 343 -49.58 -0.44 -58.64
C THR A 343 -50.88 -0.05 -57.93
N GLY A 344 -51.01 1.20 -57.45
CA GLY A 344 -52.17 1.67 -56.70
C GLY A 344 -52.30 1.11 -55.27
N THR A 345 -51.34 0.29 -54.82
CA THR A 345 -51.29 -0.30 -53.47
C THR A 345 -49.94 -0.04 -52.80
N SER A 346 -49.94 0.26 -51.50
CA SER A 346 -48.72 0.57 -50.73
C SER A 346 -48.15 -0.69 -50.08
N PRO A 347 -46.86 -1.00 -50.30
CA PRO A 347 -46.14 -2.03 -49.54
C PRO A 347 -46.08 -1.79 -48.03
N GLY A 348 -46.13 -0.53 -47.57
CA GLY A 348 -46.22 -0.18 -46.14
C GLY A 348 -44.87 -0.21 -45.43
N ILE A 349 -43.83 0.36 -46.05
CA ILE A 349 -42.47 0.34 -45.50
C ILE A 349 -42.31 1.43 -44.45
N GLU A 350 -42.17 1.04 -43.17
CA GLU A 350 -41.77 1.95 -42.09
C GLU A 350 -40.24 1.97 -41.92
N PRO A 351 -39.57 3.11 -42.13
CA PRO A 351 -38.12 3.20 -41.96
C PRO A 351 -37.74 3.17 -40.49
N LEU A 352 -36.84 2.24 -40.13
CA LEU A 352 -36.18 2.25 -38.83
C LEU A 352 -35.19 3.42 -38.78
N MET A 353 -35.25 4.21 -37.71
CA MET A 353 -34.35 5.33 -37.47
C MET A 353 -33.54 5.08 -36.20
N LEU A 354 -32.23 5.31 -36.27
CA LEU A 354 -31.31 5.21 -35.13
C LEU A 354 -30.91 6.61 -34.67
N ASP A 355 -30.80 6.79 -33.36
CA ASP A 355 -30.26 8.01 -32.77
C ASP A 355 -28.74 8.07 -32.95
N ARG A 356 -28.23 9.27 -33.24
CA ARG A 356 -26.79 9.50 -33.31
C ARG A 356 -26.19 9.51 -31.91
N PRO A 357 -24.90 9.14 -31.75
CA PRO A 357 -24.20 9.35 -30.50
C PRO A 357 -24.33 10.82 -30.11
N GLN A 358 -24.79 11.08 -28.89
CA GLN A 358 -24.81 12.43 -28.33
C GLN A 358 -23.41 12.71 -27.79
N ASP A 359 -22.78 13.77 -28.29
CA ASP A 359 -21.66 14.37 -27.56
C ASP A 359 -22.24 14.90 -26.25
N ARG A 360 -21.63 14.55 -25.12
CA ARG A 360 -21.99 15.19 -23.85
C ARG A 360 -21.67 16.67 -24.01
N GLU A 361 -22.69 17.53 -24.00
CA GLU A 361 -22.51 18.94 -23.67
C GLU A 361 -21.95 19.00 -22.25
N ASP A 362 -20.86 19.76 -22.10
CA ASP A 362 -20.02 19.88 -20.90
C ASP A 362 -20.77 20.16 -19.59
#